data_AF-A0A0R1HQT5-F1
#
_entry.id   AF-A0A0R1HQT5-F1
#
_cell.length_a   1.000
_cell.length_b   1.000
_cell.length_c   1.000
_cell.angle_alpha   90.00
_cell.angle_beta   90.00
_cell.angle_gamma   90.00
#
_symmetry.space_group_name_H-M   'P 1'
#
loop_
_entity.id
_entity.type
_entity.pdbx_description
1 polymer ?
#
loop_
_entity_poly.entity_id
_entity_poly.type
_entity_poly.pdbx_seq_one_letter_code
_entity_poly.pdbx_strand_id
1 'polypeptide(L)'
;MPELPEVETVRRGLTRLVGGATIQSVTVLYPKMVSPEAATFVADLTGKTIEKIDRRGKYLLFRFNGDLTMVSHLRMEGKYDVQPAGSPVTKHTHVVFTLTDGRELRYTDTRKFGRMRLMATGKETTLPGLATMGPEPTEATLTFDYMKQRFQKSKKAIKPFLLDQSNIAGLGNIYVDETLWMSRIHPLQEVNTLPDFQIRQLRENIIKELNMAILGHGTTVHSFSTAFGEAGEFQNHLRVYGRKGLACQRCGTPIEKTKVAQRGTAFCPACQKYHKHVKQTMILGLTGGIATGKSTVSAVFREFDIPVIDADAIAHSVLAPGSDGVDQVWEAFGDRVFEAGKLNRKALGHIVFNDADELKRLTDITGPLISAAIKAAVSTYRRKHANLVVLDAPTLFEAGYAAKTNEIMVVKISAAQQLQRLMARDDLSEDQAESRIKSQLPLQNKIEKADVVIDNSGSVETTRVQVVEWLDKMGFIKTPAEDSAG
;
A
#
# COMPACT_ATOMS: atom_id res chain seq x y z
N MET A 1 0.29 -15.11 -15.59
CA MET A 1 -0.03 -14.08 -16.60
C MET A 1 0.84 -12.90 -16.28
N PRO A 2 1.73 -12.46 -17.18
CA PRO A 2 2.41 -11.17 -17.05
C PRO A 2 1.37 -10.07 -16.79
N GLU A 3 1.63 -9.25 -15.78
CA GLU A 3 0.83 -8.08 -15.47
C GLU A 3 1.53 -6.86 -16.10
N LEU A 4 1.10 -5.65 -15.76
CA LEU A 4 1.64 -4.44 -16.40
C LEU A 4 3.17 -4.31 -16.26
N PRO A 5 3.79 -4.53 -15.08
CA PRO A 5 5.25 -4.38 -14.93
C PRO A 5 6.05 -5.33 -15.80
N GLU A 6 5.61 -6.58 -15.91
CA GLU A 6 6.25 -7.58 -16.78
C GLU A 6 6.11 -7.21 -18.26
N VAL A 7 4.93 -6.75 -18.68
CA VAL A 7 4.70 -6.33 -20.07
C VAL A 7 5.52 -5.08 -20.41
N GLU A 8 5.63 -4.13 -19.49
CA GLU A 8 6.48 -2.94 -19.66
C GLU A 8 7.97 -3.31 -19.76
N THR A 9 8.42 -4.28 -18.96
CA THR A 9 9.79 -4.81 -19.03
C THR A 9 10.06 -5.43 -20.40
N VAL A 10 9.14 -6.25 -20.91
CA VAL A 10 9.23 -6.82 -22.27
C VAL A 10 9.22 -5.72 -23.33
N ARG A 11 8.35 -4.72 -23.20
CA ARG A 11 8.28 -3.58 -24.14
C ARG A 11 9.62 -2.84 -24.25
N ARG A 12 10.24 -2.50 -23.11
CA ARG A 12 11.55 -1.83 -23.04
C ARG A 12 12.64 -2.68 -23.68
N GLY A 13 12.70 -3.96 -23.33
CA GLY A 13 13.70 -4.88 -23.88
C GLY A 13 13.55 -5.05 -25.40
N LEU A 14 12.32 -5.26 -25.88
CA LEU A 14 12.06 -5.37 -27.32
C LEU A 14 12.36 -4.08 -28.08
N THR A 15 12.05 -2.92 -27.52
CA THR A 15 12.39 -1.64 -28.17
C THR A 15 13.89 -1.51 -28.38
N ARG A 16 14.70 -1.91 -27.39
CA ARG A 16 16.17 -1.92 -27.51
C ARG A 16 16.67 -2.96 -28.50
N LEU A 17 16.05 -4.14 -28.53
CA LEU A 17 16.51 -5.25 -29.35
C LEU A 17 16.12 -5.09 -30.83
N VAL A 18 14.87 -4.74 -31.13
CA VAL A 18 14.32 -4.81 -32.50
C VAL A 18 13.73 -3.50 -33.00
N GLY A 19 13.76 -2.42 -32.21
CA GLY A 19 13.37 -1.09 -32.67
C GLY A 19 14.24 -0.65 -33.85
N GLY A 20 13.59 -0.17 -34.92
CA GLY A 20 14.22 0.22 -36.18
C GLY A 20 14.55 -0.95 -37.12
N ALA A 21 14.35 -2.21 -36.71
CA ALA A 21 14.63 -3.35 -37.58
C ALA A 21 13.55 -3.56 -38.65
N THR A 22 13.98 -3.99 -39.84
CA THR A 22 13.09 -4.32 -40.95
C THR A 22 12.85 -5.83 -41.03
N ILE A 23 11.59 -6.21 -41.19
CA ILE A 23 11.15 -7.60 -41.35
C ILE A 23 11.45 -8.05 -42.78
N GLN A 24 12.30 -9.05 -42.93
CA GLN A 24 12.55 -9.73 -44.20
C GLN A 24 11.43 -10.72 -44.53
N SER A 25 10.97 -11.48 -43.55
CA SER A 25 9.88 -12.45 -43.71
C SER A 25 9.23 -12.80 -42.38
N VAL A 26 8.00 -13.32 -42.44
CA VAL A 26 7.26 -13.79 -41.27
C VAL A 26 6.85 -15.24 -41.48
N THR A 27 7.13 -16.10 -40.50
CA THR A 27 6.69 -17.49 -40.46
C THR A 27 5.68 -17.69 -39.33
N VAL A 28 4.48 -18.15 -39.68
CA VAL A 28 3.41 -18.46 -38.72
C VAL A 28 3.22 -19.97 -38.63
N LEU A 29 3.69 -20.57 -37.53
CA LEU A 29 3.60 -22.01 -37.27
C LEU A 29 2.28 -22.41 -36.62
N TYR A 30 1.57 -21.45 -35.99
CA TYR A 30 0.24 -21.68 -35.41
C TYR A 30 -0.75 -20.59 -35.85
N PRO A 31 -1.48 -20.79 -36.97
CA PRO A 31 -2.33 -19.76 -37.58
C PRO A 31 -3.40 -19.16 -36.66
N LYS A 32 -3.95 -19.93 -35.73
CA LYS A 32 -4.97 -19.46 -34.75
C LYS A 32 -4.46 -18.38 -33.77
N MET A 33 -3.15 -18.12 -33.76
CA MET A 33 -2.53 -17.09 -32.93
C MET A 33 -2.63 -15.69 -33.52
N VAL A 34 -2.64 -15.60 -34.85
CA VAL A 34 -2.62 -14.33 -35.57
C VAL A 34 -4.00 -14.02 -36.11
N SER A 35 -4.27 -12.73 -36.31
CA SER A 35 -5.47 -12.26 -37.00
C SER A 35 -5.17 -11.02 -37.84
N PRO A 36 -5.77 -10.85 -39.04
CA PRO A 36 -6.94 -11.59 -39.60
C PRO A 36 -6.63 -13.03 -40.08
N GLU A 37 -6.14 -13.24 -41.30
CA GLU A 37 -5.63 -14.55 -41.75
C GLU A 37 -4.10 -14.56 -41.77
N ALA A 38 -3.49 -15.73 -41.54
CA ALA A 38 -2.03 -15.85 -41.50
C ALA A 38 -1.35 -15.40 -42.80
N ALA A 39 -1.95 -15.69 -43.97
CA ALA A 39 -1.41 -15.26 -45.26
C ALA A 39 -1.37 -13.73 -45.39
N THR A 40 -2.50 -13.06 -45.08
CA THR A 40 -2.61 -11.60 -45.07
C THR A 40 -1.65 -10.97 -44.05
N PHE A 41 -1.60 -11.53 -42.84
CA PHE A 41 -0.69 -11.09 -41.78
C PHE A 41 0.78 -11.15 -42.20
N VAL A 42 1.19 -12.23 -42.88
CA VAL A 42 2.56 -12.38 -43.41
C VAL A 42 2.83 -11.39 -44.54
N ALA A 43 1.91 -11.27 -45.50
CA ALA A 43 2.04 -10.36 -46.64
C ALA A 43 2.19 -8.89 -46.17
N ASP A 44 1.32 -8.45 -45.28
CA ASP A 44 1.27 -7.05 -44.82
C ASP A 44 2.48 -6.65 -43.96
N LEU A 45 3.10 -7.60 -43.26
CA LEU A 45 4.27 -7.34 -42.40
C LEU A 45 5.61 -7.55 -43.11
N THR A 46 5.63 -8.23 -44.26
CA THR A 46 6.87 -8.44 -45.01
C THR A 46 7.39 -7.11 -45.56
N GLY A 47 8.67 -6.81 -45.30
CA GLY A 47 9.30 -5.54 -45.67
C GLY A 47 8.99 -4.37 -44.73
N LYS A 48 8.19 -4.58 -43.67
CA LYS A 48 7.85 -3.52 -42.71
C LYS A 48 8.95 -3.31 -41.67
N THR A 49 9.13 -2.07 -41.26
CA THR A 49 10.07 -1.66 -40.20
C THR A 49 9.33 -1.49 -38.88
N ILE A 50 9.88 -2.04 -37.79
CA ILE A 50 9.36 -1.84 -36.43
C ILE A 50 9.79 -0.46 -35.94
N GLU A 51 8.97 0.57 -36.11
CA GLU A 51 9.31 1.94 -35.73
C GLU A 51 9.36 2.10 -34.21
N LYS A 52 8.38 1.53 -33.51
CA LYS A 52 8.23 1.69 -32.06
C LYS A 52 7.46 0.52 -31.45
N ILE A 53 7.68 0.27 -30.16
CA ILE A 53 6.86 -0.67 -29.38
C ILE A 53 6.27 0.07 -28.17
N ASP A 54 4.96 0.27 -28.20
CA ASP A 54 4.16 0.84 -27.13
C ASP A 54 3.51 -0.25 -26.26
N ARG A 55 2.85 0.16 -25.17
CA ARG A 55 2.05 -0.71 -24.32
C ARG A 55 0.74 -0.03 -23.93
N ARG A 56 -0.34 -0.80 -23.86
CA ARG A 56 -1.61 -0.39 -23.25
C ARG A 56 -2.13 -1.50 -22.34
N GLY A 57 -2.22 -1.24 -21.04
CA GLY A 57 -2.48 -2.25 -20.02
C GLY A 57 -1.49 -3.40 -20.13
N LYS A 58 -1.97 -4.58 -20.52
CA LYS A 58 -1.17 -5.81 -20.68
C LYS A 58 -0.95 -6.21 -22.15
N TYR A 59 -1.19 -5.27 -23.07
CA TYR A 59 -0.96 -5.44 -24.51
C TYR A 59 0.33 -4.73 -24.92
N LEU A 60 1.09 -5.36 -25.80
CA LEU A 60 2.18 -4.74 -26.57
C LEU A 60 1.63 -4.26 -27.91
N LEU A 61 2.07 -3.09 -28.36
CA LEU A 61 1.66 -2.50 -29.63
C LEU A 61 2.92 -2.25 -30.46
N PHE A 62 3.18 -3.14 -31.41
CA PHE A 62 4.27 -2.96 -32.37
C PHE A 62 3.78 -2.02 -33.46
N ARG A 63 4.40 -0.85 -33.56
CA ARG A 63 4.14 0.18 -34.57
C ARG A 63 5.05 -0.06 -35.75
N PHE A 64 4.48 -0.16 -36.93
CA PHE A 64 5.20 -0.35 -38.17
C PHE A 64 4.98 0.84 -39.11
N ASN A 65 5.94 1.04 -40.01
CA ASN A 65 5.78 2.02 -41.09
C ASN A 65 4.58 1.71 -41.99
N GLY A 66 3.98 2.76 -42.55
CA GLY A 66 2.75 2.65 -43.36
C GLY A 66 1.51 2.39 -42.52
N ASP A 67 1.41 3.04 -41.36
CA ASP A 67 0.23 3.09 -40.49
C ASP A 67 -0.34 1.73 -40.09
N LEU A 68 0.54 0.77 -39.79
CA LEU A 68 0.15 -0.56 -39.31
C LEU A 68 0.59 -0.77 -37.86
N THR A 69 -0.27 -1.44 -37.10
CA THR A 69 0.00 -1.83 -35.72
C THR A 69 -0.37 -3.29 -35.50
N MET A 70 0.56 -4.05 -34.92
CA MET A 70 0.27 -5.37 -34.36
C MET A 70 0.06 -5.26 -32.85
N VAL A 71 -1.17 -5.55 -32.42
CA VAL A 71 -1.53 -5.65 -31.01
C VAL A 71 -1.28 -7.09 -30.54
N SER A 72 -0.35 -7.26 -29.61
CA SER A 72 0.04 -8.57 -29.06
C SER A 72 -0.31 -8.67 -27.57
N HIS A 73 -0.89 -9.79 -27.15
CA HIS A 73 -1.17 -10.07 -25.74
C HIS A 73 -0.51 -11.38 -25.32
N LEU A 74 0.41 -11.31 -24.37
CA LEU A 74 1.22 -12.46 -23.90
C LEU A 74 0.39 -13.55 -23.20
N ARG A 75 -0.74 -13.18 -22.59
CA ARG A 75 -1.60 -14.09 -21.82
C ARG A 75 -0.78 -14.81 -20.75
N MET A 76 -0.90 -16.12 -20.58
CA MET A 76 -0.37 -16.77 -19.37
C MET A 76 1.15 -16.94 -19.40
N GLU A 77 1.69 -17.42 -20.53
CA GLU A 77 3.07 -17.91 -20.67
C GLU A 77 3.71 -17.50 -22.00
N GLY A 78 3.10 -16.57 -22.73
CA GLY A 78 3.66 -16.03 -23.96
C GLY A 78 4.90 -15.19 -23.70
N LYS A 79 5.91 -15.34 -24.54
CA LYS A 79 7.20 -14.65 -24.43
C LYS A 79 7.72 -14.25 -25.80
N TYR A 80 8.57 -13.24 -25.80
CA TYR A 80 9.40 -12.89 -26.94
C TYR A 80 10.87 -13.11 -26.61
N ASP A 81 11.62 -13.57 -27.59
CA ASP A 81 13.07 -13.67 -27.56
C ASP A 81 13.65 -13.31 -28.93
N VAL A 82 14.93 -12.91 -28.96
CA VAL A 82 15.64 -12.58 -30.19
C VAL A 82 16.83 -13.51 -30.33
N GLN A 83 16.94 -14.20 -31.46
CA GLN A 83 17.97 -15.20 -31.74
C GLN A 83 18.66 -14.88 -33.08
N PRO A 84 19.89 -15.36 -33.32
CA PRO A 84 20.46 -15.41 -34.66
C PRO A 84 19.59 -16.26 -35.60
N ALA A 85 19.45 -15.85 -36.86
CA ALA A 85 18.73 -16.61 -37.86
C ALA A 85 19.32 -18.01 -38.03
N GLY A 86 18.45 -19.02 -38.21
CA GLY A 86 18.86 -20.42 -38.30
C GLY A 86 19.11 -21.13 -36.96
N SER A 87 19.01 -20.42 -35.83
CA SER A 87 19.02 -21.07 -34.51
C SER A 87 17.88 -22.10 -34.39
N PRO A 88 18.02 -23.20 -33.63
CA PRO A 88 16.95 -24.20 -33.50
C PRO A 88 15.62 -23.59 -33.04
N VAL A 89 14.53 -23.96 -33.70
CA VAL A 89 13.17 -23.54 -33.34
C VAL A 89 12.56 -24.59 -32.42
N THR A 90 11.96 -24.15 -31.31
CA THR A 90 11.34 -25.08 -30.34
C THR A 90 9.90 -25.40 -30.73
N LYS A 91 9.35 -26.51 -30.21
CA LYS A 91 7.93 -26.88 -30.42
C LYS A 91 6.92 -25.85 -29.89
N HIS A 92 7.38 -24.88 -29.09
CA HIS A 92 6.56 -23.83 -28.51
C HIS A 92 6.73 -22.48 -29.20
N THR A 93 7.58 -22.39 -30.21
CA THR A 93 7.68 -21.21 -31.08
C THR A 93 6.55 -21.25 -32.10
N HIS A 94 5.78 -20.16 -32.19
CA HIS A 94 4.56 -20.11 -33.00
C HIS A 94 4.57 -19.05 -34.09
N VAL A 95 5.33 -17.97 -33.88
CA VAL A 95 5.52 -16.89 -34.87
C VAL A 95 7.00 -16.49 -34.86
N VAL A 96 7.59 -16.37 -36.03
CA VAL A 96 8.99 -15.96 -36.23
C VAL A 96 9.01 -14.80 -37.22
N PHE A 97 9.62 -13.68 -36.83
CA PHE A 97 9.89 -12.54 -37.69
C PHE A 97 11.37 -12.53 -38.00
N THR A 98 11.74 -12.90 -39.22
CA THR A 98 13.12 -12.84 -39.71
C THR A 98 13.43 -11.38 -40.06
N LEU A 99 14.50 -10.84 -39.50
CA LEU A 99 14.93 -9.45 -39.70
C LEU A 99 16.03 -9.39 -40.76
N THR A 100 16.12 -8.27 -41.48
CA THR A 100 17.09 -8.08 -42.58
C THR A 100 18.55 -8.11 -42.14
N ASP A 101 18.83 -8.00 -40.83
CA ASP A 101 20.16 -8.04 -40.24
C ASP A 101 20.58 -9.42 -39.72
N GLY A 102 19.87 -10.48 -40.13
CA GLY A 102 20.20 -11.86 -39.80
C GLY A 102 19.76 -12.30 -38.40
N ARG A 103 18.92 -11.53 -37.72
CA ARG A 103 18.28 -11.89 -36.44
C ARG A 103 16.84 -12.34 -36.65
N GLU A 104 16.29 -13.06 -35.69
CA GLU A 104 14.91 -13.49 -35.64
C GLU A 104 14.25 -13.06 -34.32
N LEU A 105 13.16 -12.32 -34.40
CA LEU A 105 12.25 -12.10 -33.27
C LEU A 105 11.26 -13.26 -33.22
N ARG A 106 11.24 -13.98 -32.11
CA ARG A 106 10.43 -15.19 -31.94
C ARG A 106 9.38 -14.97 -30.88
N TYR A 107 8.19 -15.49 -31.12
CA TYR A 107 7.15 -15.60 -30.11
C TYR A 107 6.93 -17.05 -29.71
N THR A 108 7.08 -17.31 -28.42
CA THR A 108 6.89 -18.63 -27.82
C THR A 108 5.72 -18.62 -26.86
N ASP A 109 4.90 -19.68 -26.86
CA ASP A 109 3.81 -19.85 -25.90
C ASP A 109 3.48 -21.34 -25.72
N THR A 110 3.80 -21.89 -24.56
CA THR A 110 3.52 -23.29 -24.17
C THR A 110 2.02 -23.61 -24.19
N ARG A 111 1.16 -22.62 -23.94
CA ARG A 111 -0.30 -22.79 -23.79
C ARG A 111 -1.11 -22.31 -24.99
N LYS A 112 -0.48 -21.68 -25.97
CA LYS A 112 -1.12 -21.17 -27.20
C LYS A 112 -2.30 -20.23 -26.95
N PHE A 113 -2.25 -19.47 -25.86
CA PHE A 113 -3.29 -18.49 -25.49
C PHE A 113 -3.00 -17.11 -26.04
N GLY A 114 -1.72 -16.80 -26.29
CA GLY A 114 -1.25 -15.61 -26.95
C GLY A 114 -2.03 -15.28 -28.21
N ARG A 115 -2.24 -13.98 -28.45
CA ARG A 115 -2.91 -13.49 -29.66
C ARG A 115 -2.17 -12.28 -30.20
N MET A 116 -2.04 -12.23 -31.51
CA MET A 116 -1.53 -11.10 -32.28
C MET A 116 -2.61 -10.66 -33.26
N ARG A 117 -2.93 -9.38 -33.30
CA ARG A 117 -3.88 -8.83 -34.27
C ARG A 117 -3.28 -7.65 -34.99
N LEU A 118 -3.17 -7.76 -36.31
CA LEU A 118 -2.73 -6.69 -37.19
C LEU A 118 -3.93 -5.82 -37.58
N MET A 119 -3.71 -4.51 -37.63
CA MET A 119 -4.70 -3.52 -38.02
C MET A 119 -4.04 -2.19 -38.37
N ALA A 120 -4.82 -1.27 -38.94
CA ALA A 120 -4.40 0.11 -39.10
C ALA A 120 -4.15 0.77 -37.73
N THR A 121 -3.09 1.57 -37.65
CA THR A 121 -2.75 2.40 -36.51
C THR A 121 -3.90 3.37 -36.20
N GLY A 122 -4.22 3.55 -34.92
CA GLY A 122 -5.34 4.34 -34.43
C GLY A 122 -6.68 3.59 -34.38
N LYS A 123 -6.75 2.34 -34.87
CA LYS A 123 -7.95 1.48 -34.78
C LYS A 123 -7.87 0.46 -33.65
N GLU A 124 -6.91 0.56 -32.72
CA GLU A 124 -6.69 -0.42 -31.66
C GLU A 124 -7.87 -0.52 -30.69
N THR A 125 -8.59 0.59 -30.50
CA THR A 125 -9.82 0.65 -29.68
C THR A 125 -10.97 -0.15 -30.27
N THR A 126 -10.87 -0.65 -31.51
CA THR A 126 -11.84 -1.61 -32.06
C THR A 126 -11.71 -3.01 -31.44
N LEU A 127 -10.59 -3.30 -30.78
CA LEU A 127 -10.44 -4.55 -30.03
C LEU A 127 -11.27 -4.47 -28.73
N PRO A 128 -12.15 -5.45 -28.46
CA PRO A 128 -13.00 -5.42 -27.26
C PRO A 128 -12.23 -5.19 -25.95
N GLY A 129 -11.03 -5.79 -25.85
CA GLY A 129 -10.17 -5.65 -24.66
C GLY A 129 -9.52 -4.27 -24.49
N LEU A 130 -9.31 -3.52 -25.57
CA LEU A 130 -8.79 -2.15 -25.53
C LEU A 130 -9.90 -1.10 -25.52
N ALA A 131 -11.04 -1.39 -26.16
CA ALA A 131 -12.21 -0.51 -26.27
C ALA A 131 -12.75 -0.02 -24.92
N THR A 132 -12.78 -0.94 -23.94
CA THR A 132 -13.39 -0.71 -22.63
C THR A 132 -12.37 -0.51 -21.52
N MET A 133 -11.08 -0.41 -21.86
CA MET A 133 -9.99 -0.42 -20.89
C MET A 133 -9.98 0.85 -20.02
N GLY A 134 -9.90 0.67 -18.71
CA GLY A 134 -9.76 1.76 -17.73
C GLY A 134 -8.41 2.48 -17.83
N PRO A 135 -8.20 3.58 -17.10
CA PRO A 135 -6.98 4.38 -17.19
C PRO A 135 -5.71 3.57 -16.89
N GLU A 136 -4.57 4.05 -17.40
CA GLU A 136 -3.27 3.57 -16.92
C GLU A 136 -3.09 3.95 -15.43
N PRO A 137 -2.35 3.18 -14.65
CA PRO A 137 -2.12 3.48 -13.24
C PRO A 137 -0.97 4.50 -13.07
N THR A 138 -1.18 5.73 -13.53
CA THR A 138 -0.26 6.86 -13.34
C THR A 138 -0.92 8.00 -12.59
N GLU A 139 -0.14 8.89 -11.98
CA GLU A 139 -0.67 10.06 -11.24
C GLU A 139 -1.65 10.89 -12.08
N ALA A 140 -1.30 11.12 -13.35
CA ALA A 140 -2.09 11.94 -14.28
C ALA A 140 -3.40 11.29 -14.74
N THR A 141 -3.47 9.95 -14.81
CA THR A 141 -4.61 9.26 -15.46
C THR A 141 -5.50 8.50 -14.49
N LEU A 142 -4.95 7.96 -13.40
CA LEU A 142 -5.71 7.33 -12.33
C LEU A 142 -5.95 8.34 -11.22
N THR A 143 -6.88 9.28 -11.41
CA THR A 143 -7.16 10.35 -10.42
C THR A 143 -8.01 9.85 -9.25
N PHE A 144 -7.96 10.55 -8.11
CA PHE A 144 -8.82 10.26 -6.97
C PHE A 144 -10.31 10.36 -7.34
N ASP A 145 -10.71 11.41 -8.05
CA ASP A 145 -12.10 11.61 -8.45
C ASP A 145 -12.61 10.52 -9.39
N TYR A 146 -11.76 10.08 -10.33
CA TYR A 146 -12.07 8.93 -11.17
C TYR A 146 -12.36 7.69 -10.32
N MET A 147 -11.45 7.35 -9.39
CA MET A 147 -11.61 6.18 -8.53
C MET A 147 -12.86 6.30 -7.65
N LYS A 148 -13.09 7.46 -7.02
CA LYS A 148 -14.25 7.71 -6.16
C LYS A 148 -15.55 7.53 -6.93
N GLN A 149 -15.69 8.17 -8.10
CA GLN A 149 -16.89 8.06 -8.94
C GLN A 149 -17.12 6.63 -9.42
N ARG A 150 -16.05 5.91 -9.79
CA ARG A 150 -16.16 4.52 -10.26
C ARG A 150 -16.52 3.56 -9.13
N PHE A 151 -15.95 3.76 -7.93
CA PHE A 151 -16.16 2.90 -6.76
C PHE A 151 -17.59 3.01 -6.25
N GLN A 152 -18.15 4.22 -6.16
CA GLN A 152 -19.53 4.46 -5.71
C GLN A 152 -20.59 3.73 -6.56
N LYS A 153 -20.29 3.41 -7.81
CA LYS A 153 -21.21 2.74 -8.76
C LYS A 153 -21.24 1.22 -8.64
N SER A 154 -20.45 0.60 -7.74
CA SER A 154 -20.34 -0.86 -7.68
C SER A 154 -20.37 -1.41 -6.25
N LYS A 155 -21.14 -2.48 -6.05
CA LYS A 155 -21.15 -3.27 -4.79
C LYS A 155 -20.25 -4.51 -4.87
N LYS A 156 -19.43 -4.63 -5.91
CA LYS A 156 -18.51 -5.77 -6.04
C LYS A 156 -17.46 -5.70 -4.91
N ALA A 157 -16.98 -6.86 -4.50
CA ALA A 157 -15.75 -6.93 -3.69
C ALA A 157 -14.58 -6.24 -4.42
N ILE A 158 -13.71 -5.57 -3.67
CA ILE A 158 -12.64 -4.74 -4.21
C ILE A 158 -11.65 -5.53 -5.06
N LYS A 159 -11.28 -6.75 -4.67
CA LYS A 159 -10.34 -7.57 -5.45
C LYS A 159 -10.85 -7.88 -6.87
N PRO A 160 -12.03 -8.49 -7.06
CA PRO A 160 -12.53 -8.74 -8.41
C PRO A 160 -12.83 -7.45 -9.18
N PHE A 161 -13.16 -6.36 -8.48
CA PHE A 161 -13.32 -5.05 -9.12
C PHE A 161 -11.99 -4.52 -9.70
N LEU A 162 -10.88 -4.61 -8.97
CA LEU A 162 -9.55 -4.17 -9.45
C LEU A 162 -8.96 -5.09 -10.54
N LEU A 163 -9.35 -6.36 -10.55
CA LEU A 163 -8.95 -7.31 -11.61
C LEU A 163 -9.66 -7.06 -12.95
N ASP A 164 -10.79 -6.37 -12.93
CA ASP A 164 -11.52 -5.98 -14.13
C ASP A 164 -10.79 -4.82 -14.81
N GLN A 165 -10.20 -5.10 -15.98
CA GLN A 165 -9.36 -4.15 -16.72
C GLN A 165 -10.14 -2.94 -17.24
N SER A 166 -11.48 -2.95 -17.18
CA SER A 166 -12.31 -1.78 -17.49
C SER A 166 -12.33 -0.73 -16.39
N ASN A 167 -11.89 -1.09 -15.18
CA ASN A 167 -11.80 -0.16 -14.06
C ASN A 167 -10.40 0.44 -13.95
N ILE A 168 -9.36 -0.38 -13.98
CA ILE A 168 -7.96 0.07 -13.95
C ILE A 168 -7.15 -0.88 -14.81
N ALA A 169 -6.38 -0.36 -15.78
CA ALA A 169 -5.58 -1.19 -16.65
C ALA A 169 -4.37 -1.77 -15.90
N GLY A 170 -3.99 -3.00 -16.24
CA GLY A 170 -2.67 -3.52 -15.89
C GLY A 170 -2.55 -4.27 -14.58
N LEU A 171 -3.48 -4.06 -13.65
CA LEU A 171 -3.54 -4.81 -12.38
C LEU A 171 -3.92 -6.27 -12.62
N GLY A 172 -3.19 -7.21 -12.03
CA GLY A 172 -3.53 -8.63 -12.00
C GLY A 172 -3.50 -9.19 -10.58
N ASN A 173 -3.32 -10.50 -10.45
CA ASN A 173 -3.55 -11.17 -9.18
C ASN A 173 -2.46 -10.87 -8.14
N ILE A 174 -1.22 -10.67 -8.59
CA ILE A 174 -0.09 -10.39 -7.71
C ILE A 174 -0.24 -8.97 -7.15
N TYR A 175 -0.26 -7.97 -8.03
CA TYR A 175 -0.22 -6.58 -7.60
C TYR A 175 -1.53 -6.13 -6.92
N VAL A 176 -2.68 -6.78 -7.19
CA VAL A 176 -3.90 -6.54 -6.40
C VAL A 176 -3.77 -7.03 -4.97
N ASP A 177 -3.20 -8.22 -4.73
CA ASP A 177 -3.01 -8.71 -3.35
C ASP A 177 -2.04 -7.81 -2.57
N GLU A 178 -0.94 -7.43 -3.21
CA GLU A 178 0.07 -6.53 -2.62
C GLU A 178 -0.50 -5.15 -2.28
N THR A 179 -1.16 -4.49 -3.25
CA THR A 179 -1.70 -3.13 -3.05
C THR A 179 -2.82 -3.09 -2.01
N LEU A 180 -3.68 -4.13 -1.94
CA LEU A 180 -4.69 -4.23 -0.88
C LEU A 180 -4.07 -4.43 0.51
N TRP A 181 -2.97 -5.19 0.61
CA TRP A 181 -2.24 -5.32 1.87
C TRP A 181 -1.56 -4.01 2.29
N MET A 182 -0.95 -3.30 1.34
CA MET A 182 -0.35 -1.98 1.57
C MET A 182 -1.42 -1.01 2.10
N SER A 183 -2.62 -1.03 1.53
CA SER A 183 -3.73 -0.16 1.90
C SER A 183 -4.61 -0.66 3.05
N ARG A 184 -4.26 -1.78 3.71
CA ARG A 184 -5.04 -2.33 4.84
C ARG A 184 -6.51 -2.66 4.47
N ILE A 185 -6.80 -2.95 3.20
CA ILE A 185 -8.16 -3.25 2.72
C ILE A 185 -8.35 -4.76 2.59
N HIS A 186 -9.42 -5.29 3.19
CA HIS A 186 -9.78 -6.70 3.01
C HIS A 186 -10.24 -6.99 1.57
N PRO A 187 -9.81 -8.09 0.93
CA PRO A 187 -10.11 -8.36 -0.48
C PRO A 187 -11.60 -8.56 -0.80
N LEU A 188 -12.42 -8.87 0.21
CA LEU A 188 -13.89 -8.95 0.09
C LEU A 188 -14.62 -7.63 0.40
N GLN A 189 -13.92 -6.57 0.78
CA GLN A 189 -14.56 -5.29 1.10
C GLN A 189 -15.33 -4.77 -0.13
N GLU A 190 -16.58 -4.36 0.05
CA GLU A 190 -17.37 -3.80 -1.05
C GLU A 190 -16.79 -2.45 -1.47
N VAL A 191 -16.56 -2.26 -2.77
CA VAL A 191 -15.77 -1.14 -3.28
C VAL A 191 -16.42 0.23 -3.03
N ASN A 192 -17.76 0.32 -3.06
CA ASN A 192 -18.52 1.54 -2.74
C ASN A 192 -18.54 1.88 -1.24
N THR A 193 -18.02 1.02 -0.37
CA THR A 193 -17.98 1.25 1.07
C THR A 193 -16.64 1.85 1.53
N LEU A 194 -15.63 1.88 0.66
CA LEU A 194 -14.33 2.44 1.01
C LEU A 194 -14.44 3.96 1.25
N PRO A 195 -13.98 4.46 2.41
CA PRO A 195 -13.91 5.89 2.68
C PRO A 195 -12.82 6.56 1.84
N ASP A 196 -12.96 7.87 1.63
CA ASP A 196 -12.09 8.66 0.76
C ASP A 196 -10.59 8.46 1.06
N PHE A 197 -10.19 8.45 2.33
CA PHE A 197 -8.79 8.23 2.72
C PHE A 197 -8.25 6.87 2.25
N GLN A 198 -9.06 5.80 2.32
CA GLN A 198 -8.66 4.47 1.82
C GLN A 198 -8.57 4.44 0.29
N ILE A 199 -9.44 5.18 -0.41
CA ILE A 199 -9.37 5.30 -1.87
C ILE A 199 -8.08 6.01 -2.28
N ARG A 200 -7.71 7.12 -1.61
CA ARG A 200 -6.45 7.84 -1.83
C ARG A 200 -5.24 6.95 -1.56
N GLN A 201 -5.21 6.26 -0.43
CA GLN A 201 -4.14 5.34 -0.08
C GLN A 201 -4.02 4.17 -1.07
N LEU A 202 -5.14 3.59 -1.51
CA LEU A 202 -5.15 2.55 -2.54
C LEU A 202 -4.60 3.06 -3.88
N ARG A 203 -4.99 4.26 -4.31
CA ARG A 203 -4.46 4.90 -5.51
C ARG A 203 -2.93 5.03 -5.44
N GLU A 204 -2.42 5.64 -4.37
CA GLU A 204 -0.99 5.84 -4.16
C GLU A 204 -0.23 4.52 -4.14
N ASN A 205 -0.73 3.53 -3.40
CA ASN A 205 -0.09 2.23 -3.30
C ASN A 205 -0.10 1.47 -4.63
N ILE A 206 -1.16 1.57 -5.44
CA ILE A 206 -1.20 1.01 -6.80
C ILE A 206 -0.08 1.60 -7.66
N ILE A 207 0.01 2.93 -7.72
CA ILE A 207 1.00 3.63 -8.55
C ILE A 207 2.42 3.30 -8.06
N LYS A 208 2.64 3.38 -6.75
CA LYS A 208 3.94 3.08 -6.12
C LYS A 208 4.38 1.65 -6.38
N GLU A 209 3.53 0.66 -6.13
CA GLU A 209 3.86 -0.75 -6.28
C GLU A 209 4.19 -1.10 -7.73
N LEU A 210 3.39 -0.63 -8.69
CA LEU A 210 3.64 -0.89 -10.11
C LEU A 210 4.93 -0.21 -10.59
N ASN A 211 5.23 1.01 -10.13
CA ASN A 211 6.49 1.68 -10.47
C ASN A 211 7.71 0.93 -9.89
N MET A 212 7.65 0.50 -8.62
CA MET A 212 8.71 -0.31 -8.03
C MET A 212 8.89 -1.64 -8.77
N ALA A 213 7.78 -2.28 -9.16
CA ALA A 213 7.83 -3.51 -9.93
C ALA A 213 8.42 -3.30 -11.33
N ILE A 214 8.13 -2.20 -12.01
CA ILE A 214 8.75 -1.86 -13.30
C ILE A 214 10.26 -1.66 -13.15
N LEU A 215 10.69 -0.96 -12.08
CA LEU A 215 12.10 -0.76 -11.77
C LEU A 215 12.82 -2.08 -11.47
N GLY A 216 12.17 -2.99 -10.72
CA GLY A 216 12.67 -4.34 -10.43
C GLY A 216 12.43 -5.36 -11.56
N HIS A 217 12.14 -4.91 -12.78
CA HIS A 217 11.92 -5.76 -13.96
C HIS A 217 10.79 -6.80 -13.84
N GLY A 218 9.81 -6.55 -12.99
CA GLY A 218 8.67 -7.44 -12.73
C GLY A 218 9.02 -8.66 -11.88
N THR A 219 8.07 -9.60 -11.80
CA THR A 219 8.16 -10.82 -10.99
C THR A 219 8.36 -12.07 -11.85
N THR A 220 9.24 -12.97 -11.40
CA THR A 220 9.39 -14.33 -11.97
C THR A 220 8.87 -15.37 -11.00
N VAL A 221 7.55 -15.61 -10.99
CA VAL A 221 6.93 -16.60 -10.08
C VAL A 221 6.77 -18.00 -10.71
N HIS A 222 6.69 -18.10 -12.04
CA HIS A 222 6.54 -19.39 -12.74
C HIS A 222 7.52 -19.51 -13.90
N SER A 223 7.35 -18.67 -14.91
CA SER A 223 8.14 -18.76 -16.13
C SER A 223 8.40 -17.41 -16.77
N PHE A 224 8.09 -16.28 -16.12
CA PHE A 224 8.37 -14.97 -16.71
C PHE A 224 9.88 -14.76 -16.89
N SER A 225 10.28 -14.29 -18.07
CA SER A 225 11.63 -13.86 -18.40
C SER A 225 11.55 -12.55 -19.18
N THR A 226 12.55 -11.69 -19.02
CA THR A 226 12.70 -10.45 -19.79
C THR A 226 12.93 -10.76 -21.28
N ALA A 227 12.92 -9.74 -22.13
CA ALA A 227 13.26 -9.91 -23.55
C ALA A 227 14.72 -10.38 -23.77
N PHE A 228 15.58 -10.24 -22.76
CA PHE A 228 16.96 -10.74 -22.74
C PHE A 228 17.07 -12.15 -22.15
N GLY A 229 15.95 -12.76 -21.71
CA GLY A 229 15.93 -14.09 -21.10
C GLY A 229 16.20 -14.10 -19.59
N GLU A 230 16.45 -12.94 -18.97
CA GLU A 230 16.72 -12.82 -17.53
C GLU A 230 15.45 -12.93 -16.69
N ALA A 231 15.56 -13.30 -15.42
CA ALA A 231 14.45 -13.25 -14.48
C ALA A 231 14.20 -11.81 -13.99
N GLY A 232 12.94 -11.46 -13.69
CA GLY A 232 12.66 -10.28 -12.89
C GLY A 232 13.13 -10.48 -11.44
N GLU A 233 13.31 -9.40 -10.68
CA GLU A 233 13.82 -9.46 -9.31
C GLU A 233 12.75 -9.12 -8.26
N PHE A 234 11.57 -8.66 -8.69
CA PHE A 234 10.57 -8.11 -7.79
C PHE A 234 9.88 -9.15 -6.89
N GLN A 235 9.98 -10.44 -7.20
CA GLN A 235 9.41 -11.51 -6.35
C GLN A 235 9.93 -11.49 -4.91
N ASN A 236 11.15 -10.98 -4.71
CA ASN A 236 11.78 -10.88 -3.38
C ASN A 236 11.16 -9.77 -2.51
N HIS A 237 10.42 -8.85 -3.13
CA HIS A 237 9.78 -7.71 -2.47
C HIS A 237 8.30 -7.95 -2.14
N LEU A 238 7.75 -9.13 -2.51
CA LEU A 238 6.35 -9.48 -2.25
C LEU A 238 6.11 -9.70 -0.75
N ARG A 239 4.99 -9.16 -0.24
CA ARG A 239 4.67 -9.11 1.19
C ARG A 239 3.54 -10.05 1.58
N VAL A 240 2.65 -10.40 0.64
CA VAL A 240 1.58 -11.37 0.86
C VAL A 240 1.50 -12.44 -0.24
N TYR A 241 1.70 -12.07 -1.50
CA TYR A 241 1.52 -13.01 -2.60
C TYR A 241 2.55 -14.15 -2.51
N GLY A 242 2.07 -15.39 -2.60
CA GLY A 242 2.93 -16.58 -2.46
C GLY A 242 3.41 -16.88 -1.04
N ARG A 243 3.01 -16.11 -0.02
CA ARG A 243 3.54 -16.19 1.36
C ARG A 243 2.59 -16.83 2.37
N LYS A 244 1.63 -17.66 1.92
CA LYS A 244 0.66 -18.35 2.81
C LYS A 244 1.40 -19.04 3.97
N GLY A 245 0.95 -18.79 5.19
CA GLY A 245 1.49 -19.39 6.43
C GLY A 245 2.72 -18.68 6.99
N LEU A 246 3.39 -17.81 6.22
CA LEU A 246 4.51 -17.01 6.73
C LEU A 246 3.99 -15.83 7.55
N ALA A 247 4.81 -15.35 8.48
CA ALA A 247 4.49 -14.18 9.31
C ALA A 247 4.32 -12.91 8.45
N CYS A 248 3.24 -12.16 8.69
CA CYS A 248 3.05 -10.85 8.10
C CYS A 248 4.15 -9.89 8.53
N GLN A 249 4.79 -9.21 7.57
CA GLN A 249 5.88 -8.27 7.84
C GLN A 249 5.48 -7.04 8.67
N ARG A 250 4.17 -6.77 8.81
CA ARG A 250 3.65 -5.65 9.62
C ARG A 250 3.33 -6.03 11.05
N CYS A 251 2.75 -7.21 11.28
CA CYS A 251 2.17 -7.56 12.58
C CYS A 251 2.48 -8.99 13.07
N GLY A 252 3.26 -9.77 12.31
CA GLY A 252 3.60 -11.15 12.65
C GLY A 252 2.50 -12.18 12.44
N THR A 253 1.23 -11.79 12.30
CA THR A 253 0.12 -12.74 12.06
C THR A 253 0.35 -13.53 10.75
N PRO A 254 0.18 -14.85 10.73
CA PRO A 254 0.36 -15.65 9.51
C PRO A 254 -0.53 -15.18 8.35
N ILE A 255 0.04 -15.12 7.14
CA ILE A 255 -0.70 -14.78 5.92
C ILE A 255 -1.66 -15.90 5.56
N GLU A 256 -2.92 -15.55 5.34
CA GLU A 256 -3.96 -16.48 4.90
C GLU A 256 -4.07 -16.48 3.38
N LYS A 257 -4.61 -17.59 2.85
CA LYS A 257 -4.93 -17.72 1.43
C LYS A 257 -6.34 -18.26 1.26
N THR A 258 -7.19 -17.50 0.59
CA THR A 258 -8.56 -17.87 0.24
C THR A 258 -8.77 -17.82 -1.28
N LYS A 259 -9.99 -18.08 -1.75
CA LYS A 259 -10.38 -17.96 -3.15
C LYS A 259 -11.43 -16.85 -3.28
N VAL A 260 -11.11 -15.79 -4.04
CA VAL A 260 -12.04 -14.70 -4.35
C VAL A 260 -12.23 -14.65 -5.86
N ALA A 261 -13.48 -14.76 -6.34
CA ALA A 261 -13.81 -14.79 -7.77
C ALA A 261 -12.93 -15.78 -8.57
N GLN A 262 -12.80 -17.01 -8.06
CA GLN A 262 -11.99 -18.09 -8.64
C GLN A 262 -10.46 -17.84 -8.70
N ARG A 263 -9.97 -16.77 -8.08
CA ARG A 263 -8.53 -16.46 -7.98
C ARG A 263 -8.03 -16.73 -6.57
N GLY A 264 -6.83 -17.30 -6.45
CA GLY A 264 -6.15 -17.41 -5.16
C GLY A 264 -5.80 -16.01 -4.64
N THR A 265 -6.10 -15.76 -3.37
CA THR A 265 -6.01 -14.44 -2.74
C THR A 265 -5.26 -14.57 -1.44
N ALA A 266 -4.09 -13.93 -1.35
CA ALA A 266 -3.31 -13.86 -0.12
C ALA A 266 -3.57 -12.52 0.59
N PHE A 267 -3.75 -12.55 1.90
CA PHE A 267 -3.98 -11.36 2.72
C PHE A 267 -3.61 -11.62 4.18
N CYS A 268 -3.40 -10.56 4.96
CA CYS A 268 -3.20 -10.65 6.40
C CYS A 268 -4.53 -10.44 7.14
N PRO A 269 -5.06 -11.44 7.89
CA PRO A 269 -6.36 -11.31 8.56
C PRO A 269 -6.38 -10.27 9.68
N ALA A 270 -5.22 -9.99 10.30
CA ALA A 270 -5.11 -8.97 11.34
C ALA A 270 -5.03 -7.54 10.76
N CYS A 271 -4.26 -7.34 9.68
CA CYS A 271 -4.06 -6.01 9.09
C CYS A 271 -5.17 -5.59 8.13
N GLN A 272 -5.86 -6.53 7.50
CA GLN A 272 -6.89 -6.27 6.50
C GLN A 272 -8.24 -6.78 7.02
N LYS A 273 -8.90 -6.01 7.89
CA LYS A 273 -10.16 -6.43 8.50
C LYS A 273 -11.34 -6.21 7.55
N TYR A 274 -12.25 -7.18 7.49
CA TYR A 274 -13.49 -7.04 6.74
C TYR A 274 -14.54 -6.28 7.55
N HIS A 275 -15.25 -5.36 6.90
CA HIS A 275 -16.23 -4.51 7.55
C HIS A 275 -17.55 -4.51 6.78
N LYS A 276 -18.60 -5.11 7.37
CA LYS A 276 -19.93 -5.23 6.75
C LYS A 276 -20.64 -3.89 6.50
N HIS A 277 -20.33 -2.88 7.32
CA HIS A 277 -20.87 -1.53 7.19
C HIS A 277 -19.71 -0.54 7.36
N VAL A 278 -19.39 0.22 6.32
CA VAL A 278 -18.28 1.16 6.34
C VAL A 278 -18.80 2.57 6.11
N LYS A 279 -18.97 3.29 7.21
CA LYS A 279 -18.51 4.67 7.31
C LYS A 279 -17.52 4.67 8.45
N GLN A 280 -16.29 4.23 8.17
CA GLN A 280 -15.30 4.08 9.23
C GLN A 280 -14.52 5.37 9.40
N THR A 281 -14.75 6.00 10.55
CA THR A 281 -13.81 6.90 11.20
C THR A 281 -12.42 6.28 11.18
N MET A 282 -11.47 6.96 10.55
CA MET A 282 -10.05 6.64 10.65
C MET A 282 -9.58 6.90 12.07
N ILE A 283 -8.86 5.95 12.67
CA ILE A 283 -8.19 6.11 13.95
C ILE A 283 -6.70 6.29 13.69
N LEU A 284 -6.17 7.49 13.89
CA LEU A 284 -4.74 7.78 13.80
C LEU A 284 -4.10 7.62 15.16
N GLY A 285 -3.13 6.71 15.30
CA GLY A 285 -2.30 6.62 16.50
C GLY A 285 -1.21 7.68 16.48
N LEU A 286 -1.28 8.66 17.35
CA LEU A 286 -0.24 9.69 17.49
C LEU A 286 0.69 9.31 18.64
N THR A 287 1.99 9.19 18.34
CA THR A 287 3.00 8.83 19.34
C THR A 287 4.31 9.57 19.12
N GLY A 288 5.26 9.37 20.03
CA GLY A 288 6.58 10.02 20.02
C GLY A 288 7.40 9.56 21.22
N GLY A 289 8.63 10.03 21.30
CA GLY A 289 9.41 9.93 22.52
C GLY A 289 8.95 10.94 23.56
N ILE A 290 9.41 10.77 24.80
CA ILE A 290 9.28 11.83 25.80
C ILE A 290 9.90 13.14 25.28
N ALA A 291 9.25 14.28 25.56
CA ALA A 291 9.68 15.62 25.14
C ALA A 291 9.81 15.86 23.62
N THR A 292 9.25 15.01 22.74
CA THR A 292 9.30 15.24 21.28
C THR A 292 8.26 16.24 20.76
N GLY A 293 7.35 16.74 21.61
CA GLY A 293 6.34 17.75 21.26
C GLY A 293 5.10 17.20 20.56
N LYS A 294 4.71 15.98 20.91
CA LYS A 294 3.42 15.36 20.51
C LYS A 294 2.21 16.26 20.79
N SER A 295 2.22 16.97 21.92
CA SER A 295 1.16 17.93 22.29
C SER A 295 1.00 19.06 21.28
N THR A 296 2.09 19.50 20.63
CA THR A 296 2.05 20.48 19.54
C THR A 296 1.25 19.93 18.37
N VAL A 297 1.53 18.69 17.94
CA VAL A 297 0.78 18.03 16.86
C VAL A 297 -0.69 17.79 17.25
N SER A 298 -0.96 17.37 18.48
CA SER A 298 -2.32 17.23 19.01
C SER A 298 -3.08 18.56 19.04
N ALA A 299 -2.40 19.69 19.27
CA ALA A 299 -3.01 21.01 19.21
C ALA A 299 -3.46 21.35 17.78
N VAL A 300 -2.60 21.09 16.78
CA VAL A 300 -2.95 21.31 15.37
C VAL A 300 -4.19 20.51 14.97
N PHE A 301 -4.30 19.23 15.35
CA PHE A 301 -5.53 18.47 15.06
C PHE A 301 -6.78 19.11 15.68
N ARG A 302 -6.69 19.63 16.91
CA ARG A 302 -7.81 20.33 17.56
C ARG A 302 -8.18 21.64 16.85
N GLU A 303 -7.22 22.35 16.25
CA GLU A 303 -7.50 23.55 15.43
C GLU A 303 -8.43 23.26 14.24
N PHE A 304 -8.41 22.04 13.72
CA PHE A 304 -9.26 21.58 12.61
C PHE A 304 -10.50 20.80 13.07
N ASP A 305 -10.92 20.96 14.33
CA ASP A 305 -12.06 20.25 14.94
C ASP A 305 -11.94 18.71 14.90
N ILE A 306 -10.71 18.19 14.77
CA ILE A 306 -10.47 16.74 14.75
C ILE A 306 -10.38 16.24 16.20
N PRO A 307 -11.21 15.27 16.59
CA PRO A 307 -11.17 14.72 17.94
C PRO A 307 -9.83 14.08 18.30
N VAL A 308 -9.29 14.44 19.47
CA VAL A 308 -8.10 13.82 20.07
C VAL A 308 -8.48 13.13 21.37
N ILE A 309 -8.27 11.81 21.41
CA ILE A 309 -8.41 10.96 22.59
C ILE A 309 -7.03 10.86 23.24
N ASP A 310 -6.86 11.47 24.41
CA ASP A 310 -5.63 11.42 25.18
C ASP A 310 -5.62 10.17 26.08
N ALA A 311 -4.71 9.22 25.79
CA ALA A 311 -4.60 7.98 26.53
C ALA A 311 -4.08 8.18 27.96
N ASP A 312 -3.23 9.18 28.20
CA ASP A 312 -2.70 9.49 29.54
C ASP A 312 -3.82 10.10 30.40
N ALA A 313 -4.63 10.99 29.82
CA ALA A 313 -5.80 11.53 30.50
C ALA A 313 -6.82 10.43 30.86
N ILE A 314 -7.02 9.44 29.98
CA ILE A 314 -7.86 8.27 30.27
C ILE A 314 -7.24 7.40 31.37
N ALA A 315 -5.94 7.14 31.33
CA ALA A 315 -5.25 6.40 32.39
C ALA A 315 -5.40 7.08 33.76
N HIS A 316 -5.42 8.42 33.80
CA HIS A 316 -5.69 9.17 35.01
C HIS A 316 -7.16 9.10 35.46
N SER A 317 -8.12 9.04 34.53
CA SER A 317 -9.55 9.04 34.87
C SER A 317 -10.06 7.68 35.35
N VAL A 318 -9.47 6.57 34.88
CA VAL A 318 -9.81 5.22 35.39
C VAL A 318 -9.36 4.98 36.84
N LEU A 319 -8.55 5.88 37.39
CA LEU A 319 -8.14 5.91 38.81
C LEU A 319 -8.64 7.18 39.51
N ALA A 320 -9.74 7.77 39.03
CA ALA A 320 -10.40 8.87 39.70
C ALA A 320 -11.18 8.35 40.93
N PRO A 321 -11.41 9.19 41.97
CA PRO A 321 -12.25 8.79 43.09
C PRO A 321 -13.63 8.29 42.63
N GLY A 322 -14.06 7.12 43.14
CA GLY A 322 -15.34 6.51 42.79
C GLY A 322 -15.36 5.74 41.46
N SER A 323 -14.19 5.41 40.91
CA SER A 323 -14.07 4.56 39.72
C SER A 323 -13.69 3.13 40.09
N ASP A 324 -14.17 2.15 39.31
CA ASP A 324 -13.85 0.72 39.48
C ASP A 324 -12.35 0.44 39.55
N GLY A 325 -11.53 1.24 38.88
CA GLY A 325 -10.08 1.08 38.89
C GLY A 325 -9.45 1.47 40.23
N VAL A 326 -9.97 2.49 40.92
CA VAL A 326 -9.51 2.82 42.27
C VAL A 326 -9.87 1.71 43.26
N ASP A 327 -11.05 1.11 43.11
CA ASP A 327 -11.50 0.01 43.99
C ASP A 327 -10.64 -1.24 43.79
N GLN A 328 -10.34 -1.60 42.53
CA GLN A 328 -9.45 -2.72 42.23
C GLN A 328 -8.00 -2.46 42.68
N VAL A 329 -7.52 -1.21 42.62
CA VAL A 329 -6.20 -0.85 43.15
C VAL A 329 -6.19 -0.91 44.68
N TRP A 330 -7.28 -0.54 45.35
CA TRP A 330 -7.44 -0.73 46.79
C TRP A 330 -7.36 -2.21 47.17
N GLU A 331 -8.10 -3.09 46.48
CA GLU A 331 -8.05 -4.54 46.72
C GLU A 331 -6.64 -5.13 46.52
N ALA A 332 -5.89 -4.61 45.55
CA ALA A 332 -4.58 -5.14 45.20
C ALA A 332 -3.43 -4.62 46.10
N PHE A 333 -3.43 -3.33 46.42
CA PHE A 333 -2.31 -2.65 47.07
C PHE A 333 -2.62 -2.20 48.50
N GLY A 334 -3.90 -2.08 48.87
CA GLY A 334 -4.37 -1.69 50.20
C GLY A 334 -3.78 -0.37 50.69
N ASP A 335 -3.60 -0.29 52.01
CA ASP A 335 -3.10 0.91 52.70
C ASP A 335 -1.69 1.36 52.26
N ARG A 336 -0.93 0.51 51.54
CA ARG A 336 0.41 0.86 51.01
C ARG A 336 0.37 2.05 50.06
N VAL A 337 -0.77 2.27 49.39
CA VAL A 337 -0.93 3.32 48.38
C VAL A 337 -2.14 4.20 48.62
N PHE A 338 -2.79 4.08 49.78
CA PHE A 338 -3.94 4.90 50.14
C PHE A 338 -3.70 5.62 51.46
N GLU A 339 -4.12 6.87 51.50
CA GLU A 339 -4.00 7.73 52.67
C GLU A 339 -5.33 8.46 52.87
N ALA A 340 -5.92 8.33 54.07
CA ALA A 340 -7.26 8.85 54.38
C ALA A 340 -8.34 8.47 53.35
N GLY A 341 -8.30 7.22 52.86
CA GLY A 341 -9.25 6.71 51.86
C GLY A 341 -9.06 7.25 50.45
N LYS A 342 -7.95 7.95 50.16
CA LYS A 342 -7.62 8.48 48.83
C LYS A 342 -6.35 7.83 48.29
N LEU A 343 -6.35 7.54 47.00
CA LEU A 343 -5.18 6.99 46.31
C LEU A 343 -4.01 7.99 46.32
N ASN A 344 -2.93 7.63 46.99
CA ASN A 344 -1.66 8.35 46.94
C ASN A 344 -0.86 7.89 45.71
N ARG A 345 -1.03 8.62 44.61
CA ARG A 345 -0.37 8.32 43.32
C ARG A 345 1.16 8.33 43.40
N LYS A 346 1.75 9.12 44.30
CA LYS A 346 3.20 9.19 44.48
C LYS A 346 3.72 7.91 45.14
N ALA A 347 3.02 7.41 46.15
CA ALA A 347 3.32 6.13 46.79
C ALA A 347 3.15 4.96 45.82
N LEU A 348 2.04 4.93 45.07
CA LEU A 348 1.82 3.92 44.03
C LEU A 348 2.94 3.93 42.98
N GLY A 349 3.29 5.11 42.46
CA GLY A 349 4.40 5.28 41.51
C GLY A 349 5.72 4.74 42.07
N HIS A 350 6.07 5.07 43.31
CA HIS A 350 7.29 4.59 43.94
C HIS A 350 7.33 3.06 44.05
N ILE A 351 6.21 2.40 44.34
CA ILE A 351 6.16 0.93 44.41
C ILE A 351 6.34 0.33 43.02
N VAL A 352 5.55 0.77 42.03
CA VAL A 352 5.55 0.14 40.70
C VAL A 352 6.79 0.45 39.86
N PHE A 353 7.46 1.59 40.05
CA PHE A 353 8.69 1.87 39.31
C PHE A 353 9.91 1.11 39.84
N ASN A 354 9.84 0.57 41.05
CA ASN A 354 10.93 -0.18 41.68
C ASN A 354 10.71 -1.71 41.66
N ASP A 355 9.53 -2.17 41.26
CA ASP A 355 9.16 -3.60 41.25
C ASP A 355 8.37 -3.95 39.99
N ALA A 356 8.95 -4.82 39.15
CA ALA A 356 8.36 -5.23 37.88
C ALA A 356 7.07 -6.06 38.04
N ASP A 357 6.94 -6.84 39.11
CA ASP A 357 5.75 -7.64 39.39
C ASP A 357 4.60 -6.75 39.86
N GLU A 358 4.89 -5.74 40.67
CA GLU A 358 3.89 -4.74 41.08
C GLU A 358 3.45 -3.85 39.90
N LEU A 359 4.38 -3.48 39.01
CA LEU A 359 4.04 -2.79 37.75
C LEU A 359 3.13 -3.65 36.87
N LYS A 360 3.44 -4.94 36.74
CA LYS A 360 2.61 -5.89 36.00
C LYS A 360 1.22 -5.99 36.64
N ARG A 361 1.14 -6.07 37.98
CA ARG A 361 -0.13 -6.15 38.71
C ARG A 361 -1.00 -4.91 38.49
N LEU A 362 -0.42 -3.71 38.55
CA LEU A 362 -1.14 -2.47 38.23
C LEU A 362 -1.59 -2.44 36.76
N THR A 363 -0.74 -2.92 35.84
CA THR A 363 -1.04 -2.97 34.40
C THR A 363 -2.18 -3.95 34.11
N ASP A 364 -2.22 -5.10 34.78
CA ASP A 364 -3.28 -6.11 34.64
C ASP A 364 -4.64 -5.57 35.12
N ILE A 365 -4.66 -4.70 36.13
CA ILE A 365 -5.86 -4.02 36.63
C ILE A 365 -6.30 -2.90 35.68
N THR A 366 -5.37 -1.99 35.36
CA THR A 366 -5.71 -0.74 34.64
C THR A 366 -5.84 -0.92 33.14
N GLY A 367 -5.10 -1.85 32.52
CA GLY A 367 -5.07 -2.08 31.08
C GLY A 367 -6.43 -2.36 30.46
N PRO A 368 -7.23 -3.32 30.99
CA PRO A 368 -8.59 -3.58 30.51
C PRO A 368 -9.51 -2.35 30.61
N LEU A 369 -9.44 -1.61 31.71
CA LEU A 369 -10.26 -0.42 31.96
C LEU A 369 -9.93 0.71 30.98
N ILE A 370 -8.63 0.99 30.77
CA ILE A 370 -8.16 2.00 29.80
C ILE A 370 -8.59 1.61 28.38
N SER A 371 -8.40 0.34 28.00
CA SER A 371 -8.82 -0.16 26.70
C SER A 371 -10.33 -0.03 26.47
N ALA A 372 -11.14 -0.30 27.51
CA ALA A 372 -12.59 -0.14 27.45
C ALA A 372 -12.99 1.34 27.29
N ALA A 373 -12.37 2.24 28.05
CA ALA A 373 -12.62 3.68 27.97
C ALA A 373 -12.22 4.27 26.61
N ILE A 374 -11.06 3.91 26.06
CA ILE A 374 -10.64 4.31 24.71
C ILE A 374 -11.65 3.81 23.67
N LYS A 375 -12.08 2.54 23.76
CA LYS A 375 -13.07 1.97 22.83
C LYS A 375 -14.42 2.71 22.91
N ALA A 376 -14.86 3.08 24.11
CA ALA A 376 -16.08 3.86 24.31
C ALA A 376 -15.96 5.26 23.70
N ALA A 377 -14.84 5.95 23.92
CA ALA A 377 -14.56 7.26 23.34
C ALA A 377 -14.58 7.21 21.79
N VAL A 378 -13.88 6.24 21.19
CA VAL A 378 -13.90 6.01 19.74
C VAL A 378 -15.33 5.73 19.23
N SER A 379 -16.09 4.90 19.94
CA SER A 379 -17.48 4.59 19.56
C SER A 379 -18.38 5.83 19.59
N THR A 380 -18.14 6.77 20.51
CA THR A 380 -18.88 8.03 20.56
C THR A 380 -18.59 8.91 19.34
N TYR A 381 -17.33 9.06 18.93
CA TYR A 381 -17.00 9.83 17.73
C TYR A 381 -17.46 9.17 16.43
N ARG A 382 -17.48 7.83 16.38
CA ARG A 382 -18.08 7.09 15.26
C ARG A 382 -19.58 7.38 15.12
N ARG A 383 -20.32 7.41 16.22
CA ARG A 383 -21.75 7.79 16.23
C ARG A 383 -21.97 9.25 15.80
N LYS A 384 -21.00 10.12 16.07
CA LYS A 384 -20.97 11.51 15.57
C LYS A 384 -20.48 11.63 14.12
N HIS A 385 -20.24 10.52 13.43
CA HIS A 385 -19.74 10.49 12.06
C HIS A 385 -18.42 11.25 11.85
N ALA A 386 -17.54 11.28 12.86
CA ALA A 386 -16.20 11.84 12.68
C ALA A 386 -15.45 11.05 11.60
N ASN A 387 -14.83 11.73 10.64
CA ASN A 387 -14.05 11.08 9.58
C ASN A 387 -12.67 10.61 10.09
N LEU A 388 -12.11 11.33 11.05
CA LEU A 388 -10.83 11.06 11.69
C LEU A 388 -10.96 11.25 13.21
N VAL A 389 -10.28 10.39 13.97
CA VAL A 389 -10.07 10.50 15.41
C VAL A 389 -8.61 10.17 15.70
N VAL A 390 -7.95 11.00 16.50
CA VAL A 390 -6.56 10.81 16.90
C VAL A 390 -6.53 10.13 18.27
N LEU A 391 -5.85 8.99 18.39
CA LEU A 391 -5.50 8.37 19.65
C LEU A 391 -4.08 8.81 20.02
N ASP A 392 -3.99 9.74 20.95
CA ASP A 392 -2.73 10.30 21.42
C ASP A 392 -2.18 9.46 22.59
N ALA A 393 -1.06 8.76 22.37
CA ALA A 393 -0.43 7.90 23.37
C ALA A 393 1.11 7.87 23.24
N PRO A 394 1.89 8.30 24.25
CA PRO A 394 3.35 8.14 24.25
C PRO A 394 3.79 6.66 24.20
N THR A 395 3.02 5.78 24.84
CA THR A 395 3.26 4.33 24.96
C THR A 395 2.42 3.51 23.96
N LEU A 396 2.13 4.07 22.79
CA LEU A 396 1.22 3.48 21.79
C LEU A 396 1.59 2.04 21.41
N PHE A 397 2.88 1.73 21.30
CA PHE A 397 3.36 0.39 20.94
C PHE A 397 3.43 -0.52 22.16
N GLU A 398 3.99 -0.01 23.24
CA GLU A 398 4.23 -0.70 24.50
C GLU A 398 2.90 -1.19 25.10
N ALA A 399 1.84 -0.39 25.04
CA ALA A 399 0.50 -0.73 25.50
C ALA A 399 -0.35 -1.49 24.45
N GLY A 400 0.21 -1.82 23.29
CA GLY A 400 -0.47 -2.57 22.23
C GLY A 400 -1.61 -1.81 21.51
N TYR A 401 -1.70 -0.49 21.70
CA TYR A 401 -2.71 0.35 21.04
C TYR A 401 -2.47 0.49 19.54
N ALA A 402 -1.23 0.38 19.08
CA ALA A 402 -0.86 0.39 17.66
C ALA A 402 -1.67 -0.61 16.80
N ALA A 403 -2.02 -1.78 17.34
CA ALA A 403 -2.83 -2.78 16.63
C ALA A 403 -4.32 -2.38 16.45
N LYS A 404 -4.75 -1.32 17.15
CA LYS A 404 -6.12 -0.80 17.14
C LYS A 404 -6.27 0.47 16.28
N THR A 405 -5.17 0.99 15.71
CA THR A 405 -5.18 2.18 14.86
C THR A 405 -5.15 1.80 13.38
N ASN A 406 -5.65 2.70 12.53
CA ASN A 406 -5.60 2.57 11.08
C ASN A 406 -4.25 3.00 10.52
N GLU A 407 -3.65 4.04 11.07
CA GLU A 407 -2.30 4.52 10.78
C GLU A 407 -1.60 4.96 12.07
N ILE A 408 -0.27 5.09 12.02
CA ILE A 408 0.57 5.57 13.11
C ILE A 408 1.38 6.78 12.64
N MET A 409 1.20 7.91 13.34
CA MET A 409 2.00 9.12 13.18
C MET A 409 2.99 9.24 14.34
N VAL A 410 4.27 9.36 14.02
CA VAL A 410 5.35 9.54 15.00
C VAL A 410 5.90 10.95 14.92
N VAL A 411 5.92 11.65 16.06
CA VAL A 411 6.58 12.95 16.21
C VAL A 411 8.02 12.74 16.66
N LYS A 412 8.97 13.17 15.83
CA LYS A 412 10.40 13.04 16.08
C LYS A 412 11.07 14.39 16.27
N ILE A 413 12.23 14.36 16.93
CA ILE A 413 13.23 15.42 17.01
C ILE A 413 14.62 14.77 17.06
N SER A 414 15.69 15.55 16.95
CA SER A 414 17.05 15.04 17.17
C SER A 414 17.27 14.59 18.63
N ALA A 415 18.16 13.61 18.84
CA ALA A 415 18.46 13.09 20.19
C ALA A 415 18.97 14.19 21.13
N ALA A 416 19.84 15.08 20.63
CA ALA A 416 20.34 16.22 21.41
C ALA A 416 19.22 17.17 21.84
N GLN A 417 18.30 17.51 20.93
CA GLN A 417 17.15 18.35 21.26
C GLN A 417 16.19 17.65 22.23
N GLN A 418 16.02 16.33 22.11
CA GLN A 418 15.16 15.56 23.01
C GLN A 418 15.68 15.61 24.45
N LEU A 419 16.97 15.38 24.62
CA LEU A 419 17.65 15.44 25.92
C LEU A 419 17.53 16.83 26.54
N GLN A 420 17.89 17.88 25.78
CA GLN A 420 17.79 19.27 26.23
C GLN A 420 16.35 19.67 26.61
N ARG A 421 15.36 19.33 25.79
CA ARG A 421 13.95 19.65 26.07
C ARG A 421 13.45 18.92 27.31
N LEU A 422 13.86 17.67 27.52
CA LEU A 422 13.45 16.90 28.70
C LEU A 422 14.08 17.47 29.97
N MET A 423 15.38 17.76 29.95
CA MET A 423 16.09 18.39 31.07
C MET A 423 15.45 19.72 31.44
N ALA A 424 15.17 20.59 30.46
CA ALA A 424 14.56 21.90 30.70
C ALA A 424 13.11 21.83 31.20
N ARG A 425 12.32 20.85 30.73
CA ARG A 425 10.90 20.71 31.10
C ARG A 425 10.72 20.17 32.52
N ASP A 426 11.56 19.20 32.91
CA ASP A 426 11.39 18.44 34.14
C ASP A 426 12.47 18.75 35.21
N ASP A 427 13.36 19.71 34.94
CA ASP A 427 14.50 20.11 35.79
C ASP A 427 15.37 18.90 36.20
N LEU A 428 15.89 18.19 35.19
CA LEU A 428 16.64 16.94 35.37
C LEU A 428 18.11 17.09 34.99
N SER A 429 18.96 16.30 35.67
CA SER A 429 20.33 16.03 35.19
C SER A 429 20.30 15.22 33.89
N GLU A 430 21.42 15.25 33.15
CA GLU A 430 21.58 14.52 31.90
C GLU A 430 21.35 13.01 32.08
N ASP A 431 21.97 12.40 33.09
CA ASP A 431 21.82 10.96 33.39
C ASP A 431 20.36 10.58 33.70
N GLN A 432 19.65 11.42 34.46
CA GLN A 432 18.23 11.21 34.77
C GLN A 432 17.35 11.32 33.52
N ALA A 433 17.62 12.30 32.65
CA ALA A 433 16.90 12.49 31.40
C ALA A 433 17.15 11.31 30.44
N GLU A 434 18.40 10.86 30.30
CA GLU A 434 18.74 9.68 29.50
C GLU A 434 18.04 8.41 30.00
N SER A 435 18.03 8.18 31.31
CA SER A 435 17.36 7.02 31.91
C SER A 435 15.87 7.00 31.58
N ARG A 436 15.20 8.16 31.59
CA ARG A 436 13.78 8.28 31.21
C ARG A 436 13.54 8.08 29.72
N ILE A 437 14.46 8.49 28.86
CA ILE A 437 14.37 8.23 27.41
C ILE A 437 14.54 6.74 27.13
N LYS A 438 15.52 6.09 27.78
CA LYS A 438 15.84 4.66 27.63
C LYS A 438 14.75 3.73 28.15
N SER A 439 13.87 4.19 29.05
CA SER A 439 12.75 3.40 29.55
C SER A 439 11.57 3.26 28.57
N GLN A 440 11.58 3.99 27.44
CA GLN A 440 10.59 3.86 26.38
C GLN A 440 11.17 3.07 25.19
N LEU A 441 10.30 2.55 24.31
CA LEU A 441 10.77 1.98 23.05
C LEU A 441 11.57 3.06 22.29
N PRO A 442 12.78 2.75 21.78
CA PRO A 442 13.62 3.72 21.10
C PRO A 442 12.86 4.46 19.99
N LEU A 443 13.05 5.79 19.90
CA LEU A 443 12.36 6.63 18.92
C LEU A 443 12.57 6.13 17.48
N GLN A 444 13.78 5.64 17.18
CA GLN A 444 14.09 5.05 15.88
C GLN A 444 13.20 3.84 15.55
N ASN A 445 12.99 2.94 16.51
CA ASN A 445 12.11 1.78 16.33
C ASN A 445 10.64 2.21 16.15
N LYS A 446 10.21 3.32 16.76
CA LYS A 446 8.89 3.91 16.53
C LYS A 446 8.78 4.44 15.10
N ILE A 447 9.80 5.16 14.62
CA ILE A 447 9.88 5.72 13.26
C ILE A 447 9.81 4.60 12.20
N GLU A 448 10.53 3.50 12.39
CA GLU A 448 10.51 2.35 11.46
C GLU A 448 9.14 1.69 11.33
N LYS A 449 8.29 1.83 12.35
CA LYS A 449 6.92 1.30 12.39
C LYS A 449 5.86 2.34 12.05
N ALA A 450 6.26 3.59 11.78
CA ALA A 450 5.35 4.68 11.50
C ALA A 450 4.82 4.61 10.06
N ASP A 451 3.56 5.00 9.87
CA ASP A 451 3.02 5.28 8.55
C ASP A 451 3.32 6.73 8.13
N VAL A 452 3.44 7.63 9.12
CA VAL A 452 3.71 9.07 8.94
C VAL A 452 4.71 9.54 9.99
N VAL A 453 5.65 10.40 9.61
CA VAL A 453 6.64 10.98 10.52
C VAL A 453 6.55 12.50 10.44
N ILE A 454 6.38 13.16 11.58
CA ILE A 454 6.37 14.62 11.71
C ILE A 454 7.66 15.04 12.41
N ASP A 455 8.44 15.90 11.76
CA ASP A 455 9.67 16.45 12.32
C ASP A 455 9.39 17.75 13.08
N ASN A 456 9.57 17.72 14.39
CA ASN A 456 9.38 18.85 15.30
C ASN A 456 10.70 19.47 15.77
N SER A 457 11.78 19.28 14.99
CA SER A 457 13.10 19.86 15.25
C SER A 457 13.15 21.36 14.93
N GLY A 458 12.24 21.83 14.05
CA GLY A 458 12.10 23.24 13.66
C GLY A 458 11.16 24.04 14.55
N SER A 459 10.50 25.04 13.97
CA SER A 459 9.49 25.87 14.65
C SER A 459 8.14 25.14 14.75
N VAL A 460 7.27 25.65 15.63
CA VAL A 460 5.87 25.17 15.73
C VAL A 460 5.17 25.28 14.37
N GLU A 461 5.40 26.36 13.63
CA GLU A 461 4.79 26.55 12.31
C GLU A 461 5.28 25.50 11.29
N THR A 462 6.58 25.18 11.27
CA THR A 462 7.08 24.11 10.37
C THR A 462 6.48 22.74 10.70
N THR A 463 6.17 22.48 11.98
CA THR A 463 5.48 21.26 12.40
C THR A 463 4.01 21.30 11.97
N ARG A 464 3.37 22.45 12.14
CA ARG A 464 1.99 22.68 11.73
C ARG A 464 1.78 22.44 10.24
N VAL A 465 2.65 23.00 9.39
CA VAL A 465 2.59 22.81 7.92
C VAL A 465 2.61 21.32 7.56
N GLN A 466 3.50 20.52 8.14
CA GLN A 466 3.56 19.07 7.87
C GLN A 466 2.25 18.34 8.24
N VAL A 467 1.61 18.70 9.35
CA VAL A 467 0.33 18.11 9.77
C VAL A 467 -0.80 18.53 8.84
N VAL A 468 -0.83 19.80 8.43
CA VAL A 468 -1.82 20.34 7.48
C VAL A 468 -1.70 19.70 6.11
N GLU A 469 -0.47 19.60 5.57
CA GLU A 469 -0.20 18.91 4.32
C GLU A 469 -0.68 17.45 4.36
N TRP A 470 -0.45 16.76 5.49
CA TRP A 470 -0.95 15.40 5.66
C TRP A 470 -2.48 15.34 5.69
N LEU A 471 -3.14 16.25 6.43
CA LEU A 471 -4.59 16.33 6.50
C LEU A 471 -5.23 16.62 5.14
N ASP A 472 -4.65 17.53 4.37
CA ASP A 472 -5.09 17.91 3.03
C ASP A 472 -4.91 16.74 2.06
N LYS A 473 -3.71 16.14 2.05
CA LYS A 473 -3.40 14.96 1.26
C LYS A 473 -4.40 13.82 1.50
N MET A 474 -4.77 13.59 2.76
CA MET A 474 -5.72 12.55 3.15
C MET A 474 -7.19 12.96 2.92
N GLY A 475 -7.45 14.22 2.60
CA GLY A 475 -8.78 14.77 2.35
C GLY A 475 -9.62 14.96 3.62
N PHE A 476 -8.97 15.14 4.77
CA PHE A 476 -9.64 15.45 6.03
C PHE A 476 -9.97 16.94 6.18
N ILE A 477 -9.25 17.77 5.44
CA ILE A 477 -9.50 19.21 5.33
C ILE A 477 -9.56 19.58 3.84
N LYS A 478 -10.17 20.72 3.54
CA LYS A 478 -10.09 21.35 2.22
C LYS A 478 -9.23 22.60 2.38
N THR A 479 -8.03 22.60 1.81
CA THR A 479 -7.21 23.82 1.79
C THR A 479 -7.74 24.76 0.69
N PRO A 480 -7.87 26.08 0.92
CA PRO A 480 -8.38 27.03 -0.07
C PRO A 480 -7.35 27.33 -1.18
N ALA A 481 -6.97 26.30 -1.95
CA ALA A 481 -6.05 26.43 -3.09
C ALA A 481 -6.69 26.08 -4.44
N GLU A 482 -7.96 25.65 -4.49
CA GLU A 482 -8.63 25.27 -5.74
C GLU A 482 -9.74 26.23 -6.20
N ASP A 483 -10.09 27.27 -5.43
CA ASP A 483 -11.15 28.24 -5.80
C ASP A 483 -10.61 29.50 -6.54
N SER A 484 -9.34 29.54 -6.93
CA SER A 484 -8.74 30.69 -7.64
C SER A 484 -8.36 30.42 -9.10
N ALA A 485 -9.01 29.44 -9.75
CA ALA A 485 -8.97 29.27 -11.21
C ALA A 485 -10.41 29.20 -11.77
N GLY A 486 -11.14 30.31 -11.60
CA GLY A 486 -12.37 30.61 -12.31
C GLY A 486 -12.10 31.59 -13.45
#